data_AF-A0A2Z6RE43-F1
#
_entry.id   AF-A0A2Z6RE43-F1
#
_cell.length_a   1.000
_cell.length_b   1.000
_cell.length_c   1.000
_cell.angle_alpha   90.00
_cell.angle_beta   90.00
_cell.angle_gamma   90.00
#
_symmetry.space_group_name_H-M   'P 1'
#
loop_
_entity.id
_entity.type
_entity.pdbx_description
1 polymer ?
#
loop_
_entity_poly.entity_id
_entity_poly.type
_entity_poly.pdbx_seq_one_letter_code
_entity_poly.pdbx_strand_id
1 'polypeptide(L)'
;MNRQFIFVITFFLSLLLVTSSTYVEVKQVVPTTFTVNRVHSSKIVVGISWDGTNEADDEYVLARLKCFGDAVTVLNSPQDHVFGDRNTTYELAVHKNDALVRCRTGVKDIERWLTFFYFRT
;
A
#
# COMPACT_ATOMS: atom_id res chain seq x y z
N MET A 1 13.59 38.63 -48.88
CA MET A 1 13.82 37.64 -47.80
C MET A 1 13.41 36.27 -48.33
N ASN A 2 14.36 35.34 -48.47
CA ASN A 2 14.17 34.13 -49.29
C ASN A 2 13.25 33.13 -48.57
N ARG A 3 12.18 32.66 -49.24
CA ARG A 3 11.10 31.84 -48.65
C ARG A 3 11.63 30.53 -48.03
N GLN A 4 12.76 30.02 -48.53
CA GLN A 4 13.49 28.88 -47.98
C GLN A 4 14.11 29.16 -46.60
N PHE A 5 14.65 30.36 -46.35
CA PHE A 5 15.23 30.72 -45.05
C PHE A 5 14.17 30.77 -43.94
N ILE A 6 12.97 31.25 -44.25
CA ILE A 6 11.84 31.28 -43.31
C ILE A 6 11.43 29.85 -42.92
N PHE A 7 11.35 28.94 -43.89
CA PHE A 7 11.02 27.53 -43.67
C PHE A 7 12.04 26.80 -42.79
N VAL A 8 13.34 27.08 -42.98
CA VAL A 8 14.41 26.49 -42.17
C VAL A 8 14.30 26.99 -40.73
N ILE A 9 14.12 28.30 -40.53
CA ILE A 9 14.01 28.88 -39.19
C ILE A 9 12.76 28.36 -38.45
N THR A 10 11.62 28.27 -39.12
CA THR A 10 10.39 27.74 -38.49
C THR A 10 10.50 26.24 -38.18
N PHE A 11 11.17 25.46 -39.02
CA PHE A 11 11.44 24.04 -38.74
C PHE A 11 12.36 23.87 -37.52
N PHE A 12 13.46 24.64 -37.42
CA PHE A 12 14.34 24.63 -36.25
C PHE A 12 13.67 25.13 -34.98
N LEU A 13 12.80 26.16 -35.05
CA LEU A 13 12.00 26.59 -33.89
C LEU A 13 10.99 25.53 -33.45
N SER A 14 10.40 24.78 -34.39
CA SER A 14 9.46 23.70 -34.08
C SER A 14 10.13 22.49 -33.41
N LEU A 15 11.42 22.26 -33.68
CA LEU A 15 12.24 21.24 -33.02
C LEU A 15 12.68 21.64 -31.59
N LEU A 16 12.77 22.94 -31.28
CA LEU A 16 13.05 23.43 -29.92
C LEU A 16 11.82 23.31 -28.99
N LEU A 17 10.63 23.13 -29.55
CA LEU A 17 9.39 22.90 -28.81
C LEU A 17 9.16 21.42 -28.44
N VAL A 18 10.17 20.56 -28.62
CA VAL A 18 10.16 19.19 -28.08
C VAL A 18 9.97 19.31 -26.57
N THR A 19 8.78 18.95 -26.12
CA THR A 19 8.29 19.10 -24.76
C THR A 19 9.24 18.39 -23.80
N SER A 20 9.93 19.14 -22.93
CA SER A 20 10.60 18.58 -21.78
C SER A 20 9.54 18.13 -20.77
N SER A 21 9.11 16.87 -20.83
CA SER A 21 8.34 16.30 -19.73
C SER A 21 9.27 16.11 -18.54
N THR A 22 9.13 16.94 -17.51
CA THR A 22 9.79 16.69 -16.23
C THR A 22 9.03 15.57 -15.51
N TYR A 23 9.75 14.51 -15.13
CA TYR A 23 9.18 13.44 -14.32
C TYR A 23 8.71 14.03 -12.98
N VAL A 24 7.48 13.71 -12.58
CA VAL A 24 6.97 14.04 -11.25
C VAL A 24 7.17 12.79 -10.40
N GLU A 25 7.93 12.94 -9.32
CA GLU A 25 8.15 11.85 -8.37
C GLU A 25 6.82 11.44 -7.73
N VAL A 26 6.53 10.13 -7.78
CA VAL A 26 5.33 9.56 -7.18
C VAL A 26 5.68 9.08 -5.78
N LYS A 27 4.88 9.52 -4.81
CA LYS A 27 4.91 9.02 -3.45
C LYS A 27 3.84 7.95 -3.29
N GLN A 28 4.23 6.74 -2.88
CA GLN A 28 3.35 5.59 -2.89
C GLN A 28 3.78 4.50 -1.91
N VAL A 29 2.81 3.94 -1.19
CA VAL A 29 2.95 2.72 -0.37
C VAL A 29 2.30 1.50 -1.07
N VAL A 30 2.97 0.34 -1.07
CA VAL A 30 2.56 -0.91 -1.75
C VAL A 30 2.63 -2.16 -0.85
N PRO A 31 1.70 -3.13 -1.01
CA PRO A 31 1.62 -4.27 -0.10
C PRO A 31 2.63 -5.26 -0.57
N THR A 32 3.35 -5.86 0.36
CA THR A 32 4.32 -6.88 -0.01
C THR A 32 3.79 -8.25 0.34
N THR A 33 3.62 -8.54 1.63
CA THR A 33 3.30 -9.89 2.09
C THR A 33 2.25 -9.90 3.19
N PHE A 34 1.38 -10.90 3.12
CA PHE A 34 0.41 -11.24 4.16
C PHE A 34 0.70 -12.65 4.65
N THR A 35 0.88 -12.80 5.96
CA THR A 35 1.01 -14.12 6.58
C THR A 35 -0.17 -14.38 7.49
N VAL A 36 -0.63 -15.63 7.52
CA VAL A 36 -1.69 -16.08 8.43
C VAL A 36 -1.17 -17.35 9.09
N ASN A 37 -0.75 -17.23 10.33
CA ASN A 37 -0.13 -18.31 11.08
C ASN A 37 -1.07 -18.75 12.21
N ARG A 38 -1.50 -20.02 12.18
CA ARG A 38 -2.22 -20.61 13.31
C ARG A 38 -1.22 -20.99 14.38
N VAL A 39 -1.28 -20.32 15.54
CA VAL A 39 -0.40 -20.60 16.68
C VAL A 39 -0.96 -21.77 17.50
N HIS A 40 -2.28 -21.77 17.73
CA HIS A 40 -3.05 -22.87 18.30
C HIS A 40 -4.54 -22.71 17.93
N SER A 41 -5.41 -23.62 18.38
CA SER A 41 -6.83 -23.66 18.00
C SER A 41 -7.59 -22.34 18.23
N SER A 42 -7.28 -21.61 19.30
CA SER A 42 -7.94 -20.35 19.66
C SER A 42 -7.19 -19.08 19.23
N LYS A 43 -6.03 -19.19 18.55
CA LYS A 43 -5.18 -18.04 18.22
C LYS A 43 -4.56 -18.14 16.82
N ILE A 44 -4.78 -17.09 16.04
CA ILE A 44 -4.14 -16.84 14.75
C ILE A 44 -3.33 -15.54 14.85
N VAL A 45 -2.18 -15.49 14.20
CA VAL A 45 -1.38 -14.26 14.03
C VAL A 45 -1.36 -13.91 12.56
N VAL A 46 -1.72 -12.65 12.26
CA VAL A 46 -1.68 -12.11 10.90
C VAL A 46 -0.53 -11.11 10.81
N GLY A 47 0.42 -11.37 9.93
CA GLY A 47 1.49 -10.43 9.59
C GLY A 47 1.14 -9.66 8.32
N ILE A 48 1.37 -8.35 8.33
CA ILE A 48 1.17 -7.46 7.18
C ILE A 48 2.45 -6.67 6.97
N SER A 49 2.97 -6.69 5.76
CA SER A 49 4.17 -5.93 5.36
C SER A 49 3.84 -4.93 4.25
N TRP A 50 4.58 -3.83 4.23
CA TRP A 50 4.47 -2.78 3.21
C TRP A 50 5.86 -2.32 2.76
N ASP A 51 5.88 -1.74 1.57
CA ASP A 51 7.03 -1.04 0.99
C ASP A 51 6.52 0.23 0.29
N GLY A 52 7.39 1.01 -0.33
CA GLY A 52 6.98 2.25 -0.98
C GLY A 52 8.14 3.05 -1.57
N THR A 53 7.75 4.05 -2.37
CA THR A 53 8.65 4.96 -3.08
C THR A 53 8.44 6.37 -2.53
N ASN A 54 9.54 7.09 -2.29
CA ASN A 54 9.54 8.48 -1.80
C ASN A 54 8.80 8.69 -0.46
N GLU A 55 8.88 7.67 0.40
CA GLU A 55 8.40 7.68 1.79
C GLU A 55 9.62 7.76 2.72
N ALA A 56 9.66 8.73 3.63
CA ALA A 56 10.71 8.77 4.63
C ALA A 56 10.45 7.75 5.75
N ASP A 57 11.50 7.12 6.28
CA ASP A 57 11.35 6.04 7.25
C ASP A 57 10.71 6.49 8.58
N ASP A 58 10.75 7.78 8.91
CA ASP A 58 10.14 8.38 10.10
C ASP A 58 8.69 8.84 9.89
N GLU A 59 8.15 8.69 8.68
CA GLU A 59 6.78 9.08 8.38
C GLU A 59 5.76 8.22 9.12
N TYR A 60 4.74 8.88 9.66
CA TYR A 60 3.71 8.21 10.46
C TYR A 60 2.83 7.29 9.60
N VAL A 61 2.66 6.05 10.08
CA VAL A 61 1.84 5.01 9.45
C VAL A 61 0.81 4.51 10.46
N LEU A 62 -0.48 4.67 10.15
CA LEU A 62 -1.56 4.01 10.89
C LEU A 62 -1.94 2.71 10.18
N ALA A 63 -1.47 1.59 10.69
CA ALA A 63 -1.83 0.27 10.19
C ALA A 63 -3.15 -0.20 10.81
N ARG A 64 -4.01 -0.83 10.01
CA ARG A 64 -5.30 -1.35 10.50
C ARG A 64 -5.66 -2.66 9.86
N LEU A 65 -5.98 -3.65 10.69
CA LEU A 65 -6.64 -4.89 10.29
C LEU A 65 -8.10 -4.92 10.78
N LYS A 66 -9.03 -5.26 9.90
CA LYS A 66 -10.43 -5.53 10.22
C LYS A 66 -10.86 -6.83 9.58
N CYS A 67 -11.38 -7.77 10.37
CA CYS A 67 -12.04 -8.97 9.87
C CYS A 67 -13.55 -8.85 9.99
N PHE A 68 -14.29 -9.50 9.08
CA PHE A 68 -15.73 -9.46 9.00
C PHE A 68 -16.33 -10.80 9.45
N GLY A 69 -17.46 -10.73 10.16
CA GLY A 69 -18.09 -11.87 10.80
C GLY A 69 -17.69 -12.01 12.27
N ASP A 70 -18.16 -13.08 12.91
CA ASP A 70 -17.99 -13.38 14.33
C ASP A 70 -17.04 -14.56 14.60
N ALA A 71 -16.42 -15.13 13.56
CA ALA A 71 -15.49 -16.23 13.69
C ALA A 71 -14.17 -15.85 14.37
N VAL A 72 -13.77 -14.58 14.28
CA VAL A 72 -12.55 -14.05 14.88
C VAL A 72 -12.75 -12.65 15.45
N THR A 73 -11.96 -12.29 16.45
CA THR A 73 -11.79 -10.92 16.91
C THR A 73 -10.34 -10.48 16.71
N VAL A 74 -10.14 -9.38 15.97
CA VAL A 74 -8.82 -8.76 15.83
C VAL A 74 -8.51 -8.01 17.11
N LEU A 75 -7.37 -8.33 17.74
CA LEU A 75 -6.84 -7.67 18.91
C LEU A 75 -5.88 -6.56 18.47
N ASN A 76 -5.81 -5.48 19.25
CA ASN A 76 -4.84 -4.38 19.06
C ASN A 76 -4.83 -3.82 17.64
N SER A 77 -5.99 -3.38 17.13
CA SER A 77 -6.12 -2.71 15.82
C SER A 77 -7.03 -1.49 15.96
N PRO A 78 -6.65 -0.31 15.44
CA PRO A 78 -5.44 -0.04 14.64
C PRO A 78 -4.15 0.04 15.49
N GLN A 79 -2.98 0.10 14.83
CA GLN A 79 -1.66 0.29 15.45
C GLN A 79 -0.92 1.46 14.80
N ASP A 80 -0.27 2.28 15.62
CA ASP A 80 0.61 3.37 15.21
C ASP A 80 2.02 2.86 14.93
N HIS A 81 2.58 3.26 13.79
CA HIS A 81 3.89 2.86 13.29
C HIS A 81 4.59 4.03 12.61
N VAL A 82 5.84 3.82 12.24
CA VAL A 82 6.53 4.62 11.22
C VAL A 82 6.73 3.79 9.95
N PHE A 83 6.89 4.44 8.81
CA PHE A 83 7.05 3.75 7.53
C PHE A 83 8.25 2.77 7.54
N GLY A 84 9.34 3.15 8.21
CA GLY A 84 10.56 2.36 8.40
C GLY A 84 10.36 1.03 9.15
N ASP A 85 9.24 0.83 9.84
CA ASP A 85 8.93 -0.47 10.47
C ASP A 85 8.71 -1.56 9.41
N ARG A 86 8.18 -1.18 8.23
CA ARG A 86 7.87 -2.04 7.05
C ARG A 86 6.93 -3.22 7.29
N ASN A 87 6.53 -3.48 8.53
CA ASN A 87 5.64 -4.56 8.88
C ASN A 87 4.95 -4.34 10.24
N THR A 88 3.88 -5.09 10.44
CA THR A 88 3.15 -5.18 11.71
C THR A 88 2.51 -6.55 11.86
N THR A 89 2.11 -6.88 13.09
CA THR A 89 1.39 -8.14 13.39
C THR A 89 0.14 -7.88 14.22
N TYR A 90 -0.89 -8.68 13.96
CA TYR A 90 -2.15 -8.66 14.71
C TYR A 90 -2.46 -10.05 15.24
N GLU A 91 -2.88 -10.09 16.50
CA GLU A 91 -3.42 -11.31 17.09
C GLU A 91 -4.92 -11.38 16.83
N LEU A 92 -5.39 -12.57 16.46
CA LEU A 92 -6.80 -12.87 16.26
C LEU A 92 -7.20 -13.95 17.26
N ALA A 93 -8.17 -13.63 18.11
CA ALA A 93 -8.87 -14.61 18.92
C ALA A 93 -9.88 -15.35 18.04
N VAL A 94 -9.82 -16.69 18.02
CA VAL A 94 -10.70 -17.54 17.20
C VAL A 94 -11.87 -18.05 18.04
N HIS A 95 -13.10 -17.84 17.54
CA HIS A 95 -14.35 -18.23 18.19
C HIS A 95 -15.06 -19.39 17.48
N LYS A 96 -14.80 -19.57 16.18
CA LYS A 96 -15.37 -20.65 15.35
C LYS A 96 -14.27 -21.30 14.52
N ASN A 97 -14.20 -22.61 14.51
CA ASN A 97 -13.24 -23.38 13.70
C ASN A 97 -13.81 -23.63 12.28
N ASP A 98 -12.95 -23.76 11.28
CA ASP A 98 -13.31 -24.02 9.86
C ASP A 98 -14.30 -23.00 9.26
N ALA A 99 -14.29 -21.76 9.74
CA ALA A 99 -15.09 -20.67 9.20
C ALA A 99 -14.27 -19.88 8.17
N LEU A 100 -14.89 -19.55 7.03
CA LEU A 100 -14.29 -18.64 6.06
C LEU A 100 -14.32 -17.20 6.59
N VAL A 101 -13.15 -16.63 6.84
CA VAL A 101 -12.99 -15.25 7.32
C VAL A 101 -12.56 -14.36 6.17
N ARG A 102 -13.26 -13.24 6.01
CA ARG A 102 -12.82 -12.13 5.15
C ARG A 102 -12.17 -11.07 6.01
N CYS A 103 -11.00 -10.59 5.63
CA CYS A 103 -10.36 -9.45 6.28
C CYS A 103 -10.02 -8.36 5.27
N ARG A 104 -9.87 -7.15 5.80
CA ARG A 104 -9.42 -5.95 5.11
C ARG A 104 -8.30 -5.35 5.93
N THR A 105 -7.18 -5.07 5.27
CA THR A 105 -6.04 -4.37 5.85
C THR A 105 -5.71 -3.13 5.04
N GLY A 106 -5.03 -2.18 5.68
CA GLY A 106 -4.55 -0.97 5.05
C GLY A 106 -3.64 -0.17 5.96
N VAL A 107 -2.74 0.58 5.33
CA VAL A 107 -1.98 1.66 5.95
C VAL A 107 -2.65 2.97 5.54
N LYS A 108 -2.98 3.82 6.52
CA LYS A 108 -3.45 5.17 6.24
C LYS A 108 -2.24 6.07 6.03
N ASP A 109 -1.73 6.03 4.81
CA ASP A 109 -0.99 7.13 4.22
C ASP A 109 -1.85 7.73 3.08
N ILE A 110 -1.72 9.03 2.88
CA ILE A 110 -2.55 10.07 2.23
C ILE A 110 -3.74 9.66 1.32
N GLU A 111 -3.82 8.47 0.70
CA GLU A 111 -4.98 7.95 -0.04
C GLU A 111 -5.24 6.44 0.15
N ARG A 112 -5.74 6.05 1.34
CA ARG A 112 -6.40 4.75 1.68
C ARG A 112 -5.99 3.53 0.83
N TRP A 113 -4.88 2.91 1.20
CA TRP A 113 -4.60 1.60 0.64
C TRP A 113 -5.41 0.52 1.35
N LEU A 114 -6.22 -0.23 0.59
CA LEU A 114 -7.11 -1.24 1.14
C LEU A 114 -6.93 -2.55 0.38
N THR A 115 -6.45 -3.57 1.08
CA THR A 115 -6.33 -4.94 0.54
C THR A 115 -7.29 -5.85 1.27
N PHE A 116 -7.99 -6.70 0.53
CA PHE A 116 -8.83 -7.76 1.07
C PHE A 116 -8.15 -9.11 0.92
N PHE A 117 -8.29 -9.96 1.92
CA PHE A 117 -7.82 -11.35 1.87
C PHE A 117 -8.76 -12.26 2.66
N TYR A 118 -8.63 -13.55 2.45
CA TYR A 118 -9.48 -14.57 3.03
C TYR A 118 -8.64 -15.71 3.60
N PHE A 119 -9.09 -16.32 4.68
CA PHE A 119 -8.51 -17.54 5.24
C PHE A 119 -9.58 -18.35 5.97
N ARG A 120 -9.25 -19.59 6.36
CA ARG A 120 -10.09 -20.42 7.22
C ARG A 120 -9.51 -20.54 8.63
N THR A 121 -10.38 -20.43 9.64
CA THR A 121 -10.04 -20.60 11.06
C THR A 121 -9.83 -22.03 11.49
#